data_AF-A0A7Y0AG40-F1
#
_entry.id   AF-A0A7Y0AG40-F1
#
_cell.length_a   1.000
_cell.length_b   1.000
_cell.length_c   1.000
_cell.angle_alpha   90.00
_cell.angle_beta   90.00
_cell.angle_gamma   90.00
#
_symmetry.space_group_name_H-M   'P 1'
#
loop_
_entity.id
_entity.type
_entity.pdbx_description
1 polymer ?
#
loop_
_entity_poly.entity_id
_entity_poly.type
_entity_poly.pdbx_seq_one_letter_code
_entity_poly.pdbx_strand_id
1 'polypeptide(L)'
;MQFAMKLASVFLLSTVKFLGGPLAGSSMGIGFWPTLLLTVAGMMTSVFLISGVGRRWVRHRQQQRRLRRVPMFSKRSRNIIKVFKKFGMGGIAFLTPVLLSPIGGTVIATLLGVPRRRIMLHMLWSAVLWGGILTLASARLGHLLHH
;
A
#
# COMPACT_ATOMS: atom_id res chain seq x y z
N MET A 1 3.10 -7.75 28.89
CA MET A 1 3.80 -6.65 28.18
C MET A 1 4.38 -7.07 26.81
N GLN A 2 4.97 -8.27 26.67
CA GLN A 2 5.64 -8.69 25.42
C GLN A 2 4.69 -8.89 24.22
N PHE A 3 3.46 -9.34 24.43
CA PHE A 3 2.50 -9.58 23.33
C PHE A 3 2.07 -8.28 22.62
N ALA A 4 1.79 -7.22 23.38
CA ALA A 4 1.43 -5.91 22.83
C ALA A 4 2.56 -5.31 21.97
N MET A 5 3.82 -5.47 22.39
CA MET A 5 4.96 -5.01 21.61
C MET A 5 5.09 -5.76 20.28
N LYS A 6 4.86 -7.08 20.27
CA LYS A 6 4.85 -7.86 19.03
C LYS A 6 3.79 -7.36 18.03
N LEU A 7 2.56 -7.09 18.51
CA LEU A 7 1.48 -6.54 17.67
C LEU A 7 1.84 -5.15 17.11
N ALA A 8 2.43 -4.29 17.94
CA ALA A 8 2.86 -2.95 17.54
C ALA A 8 3.98 -3.01 16.47
N SER A 9 4.95 -3.92 16.61
CA SER A 9 6.01 -4.11 15.62
C SER A 9 5.46 -4.56 14.27
N VAL A 10 4.55 -5.54 14.25
CA VAL A 10 3.89 -5.99 13.00
C VAL A 10 3.14 -4.85 12.33
N PHE A 11 2.39 -4.06 13.11
CA PHE A 11 1.69 -2.90 12.60
C PHE A 11 2.64 -1.86 12.02
N LEU A 12 3.65 -1.41 12.77
CA LEU A 12 4.58 -0.37 12.33
C LEU A 12 5.38 -0.79 11.10
N LEU A 13 5.85 -2.05 11.05
CA LEU A 13 6.59 -2.57 9.90
C LEU A 13 5.71 -2.63 8.64
N SER A 14 4.48 -3.12 8.76
CA SER A 14 3.52 -3.17 7.65
C SER A 14 3.12 -1.79 7.11
N THR A 15 3.15 -0.77 7.99
CA THR A 15 2.89 0.63 7.66
C THR A 15 3.97 1.18 6.72
N VAL A 16 5.25 0.85 6.96
CA VAL A 16 6.40 1.31 6.15
C VAL A 16 6.63 0.43 4.91
N LYS A 17 6.59 -0.89 5.08
CA LYS A 17 6.79 -1.91 4.05
C LYS A 17 5.76 -3.00 4.26
N PHE A 18 4.84 -3.16 3.31
CA PHE A 18 3.75 -4.15 3.38
C PHE A 18 4.24 -5.56 3.73
N LEU A 19 5.36 -5.97 3.14
CA LEU A 19 6.03 -7.27 3.39
C LEU A 19 6.51 -7.46 4.85
N GLY A 20 6.77 -6.37 5.58
CA GLY A 20 7.26 -6.42 6.95
C GLY A 20 6.24 -6.93 7.96
N GLY A 21 4.93 -6.78 7.69
CA GLY A 21 3.88 -7.30 8.57
C GLY A 21 3.86 -8.83 8.62
N PRO A 22 3.67 -9.52 7.48
CA PRO A 22 3.65 -10.98 7.42
C PRO A 22 4.92 -11.64 7.94
N LEU A 23 6.09 -11.08 7.60
CA LEU A 23 7.40 -11.58 8.04
C LEU A 23 7.60 -11.42 9.55
N ALA A 24 7.22 -10.28 10.13
CA ALA A 24 7.29 -10.05 11.57
C ALA A 24 6.27 -10.91 12.33
N GLY A 25 5.07 -11.08 11.79
CA GLY A 25 4.03 -11.91 12.42
C GLY A 25 4.45 -13.37 12.53
N SER A 26 4.99 -13.94 11.46
CA SER A 26 5.48 -15.33 11.48
C SER A 26 6.71 -15.51 12.37
N SER A 27 7.68 -14.59 12.34
CA SER A 27 8.89 -14.70 13.18
C SER A 27 8.60 -14.52 14.67
N MET A 28 7.53 -13.80 15.01
CA MET A 28 7.10 -13.59 16.39
C MET A 28 6.10 -14.65 16.90
N GLY A 29 5.73 -15.62 16.06
CA GLY A 29 4.79 -16.70 16.37
C GLY A 29 3.33 -16.24 16.48
N ILE A 30 2.96 -15.14 15.84
CA ILE A 30 1.60 -14.61 15.86
C ILE A 30 0.74 -15.43 14.87
N GLY A 31 -0.49 -15.76 15.29
CA GLY A 31 -1.45 -16.47 14.44
C GLY A 31 -1.70 -15.78 13.10
N PHE A 32 -2.19 -16.56 12.13
CA PHE A 32 -2.49 -16.08 10.78
C PHE A 32 -3.45 -14.87 10.77
N TRP A 33 -4.59 -14.99 11.44
CA TRP A 33 -5.63 -13.95 11.43
C TRP A 33 -5.18 -12.63 12.05
N PRO A 34 -4.56 -12.59 13.25
CA PRO A 34 -4.03 -11.34 13.80
C PRO A 34 -2.94 -10.71 12.92
N THR A 35 -2.05 -11.52 12.34
CA THR A 35 -0.98 -11.03 11.45
C THR A 35 -1.57 -10.40 10.18
N LEU A 36 -2.56 -11.06 9.57
CA LEU A 36 -3.24 -10.57 8.38
C LEU A 36 -3.96 -9.24 8.67
N LEU A 37 -4.74 -9.20 9.75
CA LEU A 37 -5.49 -7.99 10.14
C LEU A 37 -4.56 -6.81 10.43
N LEU A 38 -3.47 -7.02 11.16
CA LEU A 38 -2.48 -5.97 11.45
C LEU A 38 -1.77 -5.49 10.20
N THR A 39 -1.45 -6.40 9.28
CA THR A 39 -0.80 -6.06 8.01
C THR A 39 -1.72 -5.22 7.11
N VAL A 40 -2.98 -5.62 6.99
CA VAL A 40 -3.99 -4.88 6.23
C VAL A 40 -4.26 -3.52 6.89
N ALA A 41 -4.39 -3.47 8.22
CA ALA A 41 -4.61 -2.24 8.96
C ALA A 41 -3.43 -1.25 8.83
N GLY A 42 -2.19 -1.72 8.94
CA GLY A 42 -1.00 -0.87 8.76
C GLY A 42 -0.91 -0.29 7.35
N MET A 43 -1.14 -1.13 6.32
CA MET A 43 -1.19 -0.65 4.93
C MET A 43 -2.29 0.39 4.72
N MET A 44 -3.51 0.12 5.21
CA MET A 44 -4.63 1.03 5.04
C MET A 44 -4.41 2.35 5.78
N THR A 45 -3.71 2.34 6.91
CA THR A 45 -3.31 3.55 7.65
C THR A 45 -2.39 4.41 6.79
N SER A 46 -1.35 3.83 6.19
CA SER A 46 -0.47 4.56 5.25
C SER A 46 -1.22 5.12 4.04
N VAL A 47 -2.08 4.30 3.42
CA VAL A 47 -2.92 4.72 2.29
C VAL A 47 -3.86 5.86 2.69
N PHE A 48 -4.44 5.81 3.89
CA PHE A 48 -5.32 6.85 4.41
C PHE A 48 -4.57 8.17 4.62
N LEU A 49 -3.41 8.14 5.30
CA LEU A 49 -2.59 9.32 5.55
C LEU A 49 -2.12 9.97 4.24
N ILE A 50 -1.55 9.18 3.33
CA ILE A 50 -1.02 9.68 2.06
C ILE A 50 -2.13 10.19 1.16
N SER A 51 -3.25 9.47 1.08
CA SER A 51 -4.38 9.92 0.28
C SER A 51 -5.14 11.10 0.90
N GLY A 52 -4.95 11.37 2.20
CA GLY A 52 -5.47 12.56 2.88
C GLY A 52 -4.59 13.79 2.60
N VAL A 53 -3.32 13.72 3.02
CA VAL A 53 -2.31 14.79 2.84
C VAL A 53 -2.07 15.07 1.36
N GLY A 54 -1.89 14.01 0.57
CA GLY A 54 -1.68 14.09 -0.87
C GLY A 54 -2.83 14.77 -1.60
N ARG A 55 -4.09 14.64 -1.15
CA ARG A 55 -5.23 15.32 -1.78
C ARG A 55 -5.24 16.82 -1.51
N ARG A 56 -4.91 17.23 -0.29
CA ARG A 56 -4.83 18.65 0.09
C ARG A 56 -3.72 19.32 -0.71
N TRP A 57 -2.55 18.67 -0.76
CA TRP A 57 -1.39 19.13 -1.51
C TRP A 57 -1.60 19.10 -3.03
N VAL A 58 -2.19 18.04 -3.58
CA VAL A 58 -2.50 17.92 -5.01
C VAL A 58 -3.59 18.89 -5.43
N ARG A 59 -4.65 19.11 -4.63
CA ARG A 59 -5.66 20.14 -4.96
C ARG A 59 -5.05 21.53 -4.97
N HIS A 60 -4.24 21.86 -3.98
CA HIS A 60 -3.55 23.15 -3.92
C HIS A 60 -2.56 23.33 -5.08
N ARG A 61 -1.76 22.29 -5.39
CA ARG A 61 -0.87 22.28 -6.57
C ARG A 61 -1.62 22.28 -7.89
N GLN A 62 -2.77 21.62 -8.01
CA GLN A 62 -3.56 21.59 -9.23
C GLN A 62 -4.19 22.96 -9.49
N GLN A 63 -4.71 23.64 -8.46
CA GLN A 63 -5.15 25.04 -8.59
C GLN A 63 -4.00 25.94 -9.04
N GLN A 64 -2.86 25.89 -8.35
CA GLN A 64 -1.65 26.66 -8.68
C GLN A 64 -1.10 26.34 -10.09
N ARG A 65 -1.19 25.08 -10.55
CA ARG A 65 -0.72 24.67 -11.88
C ARG A 65 -1.71 25.01 -12.99
N ARG A 66 -3.02 24.95 -12.73
CA ARG A 66 -4.07 25.38 -13.67
C ARG A 66 -3.96 26.89 -13.91
N LEU A 67 -3.60 27.64 -12.87
CA LEU A 67 -3.27 29.07 -12.94
C LEU A 67 -1.96 29.35 -13.72
N ARG A 68 -0.96 28.47 -13.65
CA ARG A 68 0.37 28.65 -14.26
C ARG A 68 0.59 27.99 -15.64
N ARG A 69 -0.42 27.34 -16.24
CA ARG A 69 -0.36 26.65 -17.56
C ARG A 69 0.87 25.72 -17.76
N VAL A 70 1.42 25.15 -16.70
CA VAL A 70 2.63 24.32 -16.78
C VAL A 70 2.26 22.92 -17.32
N PRO A 71 2.88 22.43 -18.42
CA PRO A 71 2.53 21.14 -18.99
C PRO A 71 2.79 19.99 -18.01
N MET A 72 1.77 19.15 -17.81
CA MET A 72 1.73 18.07 -16.81
C MET A 72 2.62 16.85 -17.15
N PHE A 73 3.25 16.85 -18.33
CA PHE A 73 3.79 15.66 -18.97
C PHE A 73 5.31 15.68 -19.10
N SER A 74 6.03 15.31 -18.03
CA SER A 74 7.41 14.81 -18.18
C SER A 74 7.40 13.42 -18.84
N LYS A 75 8.52 13.01 -19.46
CA LYS A 75 8.66 11.66 -20.07
C LYS A 75 8.28 10.54 -19.09
N ARG A 76 8.61 10.68 -17.80
CA ARG A 76 8.23 9.73 -16.73
C ARG A 76 6.72 9.69 -16.48
N SER A 77 6.06 10.85 -16.42
CA SER A 77 4.60 10.95 -16.23
C SER A 77 3.83 10.27 -17.37
N ARG A 78 4.34 10.40 -18.60
CA ARG A 78 3.74 9.81 -19.81
C ARG A 78 3.79 8.27 -19.80
N ASN A 79 4.88 7.66 -19.32
CA ASN A 79 4.98 6.21 -19.19
C ASN A 79 4.06 5.66 -18.09
N ILE A 80 3.97 6.35 -16.95
CA ILE A 80 3.04 5.98 -15.87
C ILE A 80 1.59 6.00 -16.38
N ILE A 81 1.22 7.03 -17.17
CA ILE A 81 -0.11 7.13 -17.76
C ILE A 81 -0.37 6.04 -18.80
N LYS A 82 0.64 5.64 -19.61
CA LYS A 82 0.50 4.51 -20.55
C LYS A 82 0.22 3.19 -19.81
N VAL A 83 0.96 2.92 -18.73
CA VAL A 83 0.73 1.73 -17.88
C VAL A 83 -0.64 1.83 -17.21
N PHE A 84 -1.01 3.00 -16.68
CA PHE A 84 -2.33 3.23 -16.08
C PHE A 84 -3.49 3.03 -17.08
N LYS A 85 -3.35 3.52 -18.32
CA LYS A 85 -4.36 3.30 -19.38
C LYS A 85 -4.51 1.83 -19.75
N LYS A 86 -3.45 1.03 -19.65
CA LYS A 86 -3.46 -0.40 -19.99
C LYS A 86 -4.00 -1.29 -18.87
N PHE A 87 -3.70 -0.97 -17.61
CA PHE A 87 -4.01 -1.83 -16.45
C PHE A 87 -5.08 -1.26 -15.51
N GLY A 88 -5.43 0.02 -15.64
CA GLY A 88 -6.39 0.71 -14.77
C GLY A 88 -5.95 0.80 -13.30
N MET A 89 -6.88 1.25 -12.45
CA MET A 89 -6.65 1.33 -11.00
C MET A 89 -6.48 -0.05 -10.35
N GLY A 90 -7.23 -1.05 -10.82
CA GLY A 90 -7.17 -2.41 -10.29
C GLY A 90 -5.81 -3.07 -10.50
N GLY A 91 -5.26 -2.99 -11.71
CA GLY A 91 -3.95 -3.59 -11.99
C GLY A 91 -2.80 -2.90 -11.24
N ILE A 92 -2.86 -1.58 -11.04
CA ILE A 92 -1.85 -0.87 -10.23
C ILE A 92 -1.99 -1.24 -8.77
N ALA A 93 -3.19 -1.22 -8.21
CA ALA A 93 -3.42 -1.64 -6.82
C ALA A 93 -2.98 -3.09 -6.61
N PHE A 94 -3.20 -3.98 -7.59
CA PHE A 94 -2.76 -5.37 -7.56
C PHE A 94 -1.23 -5.51 -7.60
N LEU A 95 -0.53 -4.72 -8.42
CA LEU A 95 0.94 -4.71 -8.44
C LEU A 95 1.58 -4.00 -7.24
N THR A 96 0.83 -3.14 -6.53
CA THR A 96 1.34 -2.32 -5.43
C THR A 96 2.02 -3.17 -4.33
N PRO A 97 1.34 -4.11 -3.64
CA PRO A 97 1.97 -4.86 -2.55
C PRO A 97 3.21 -5.68 -2.94
N VAL A 98 3.42 -5.97 -4.23
CA VAL A 98 4.55 -6.76 -4.75
C VAL A 98 5.68 -5.91 -5.34
N LEU A 99 5.34 -4.90 -6.14
CA LEU A 99 6.27 -4.17 -7.00
C LEU A 99 6.36 -2.67 -6.68
N LEU A 100 5.33 -2.07 -6.09
CA LEU A 100 5.23 -0.63 -5.86
C LEU A 100 4.74 -0.37 -4.45
N SER A 101 5.60 0.11 -3.54
CA SER A 101 5.20 0.41 -2.16
C SER A 101 3.80 1.05 -2.07
N PRO A 102 2.96 0.72 -1.06
CA PRO A 102 1.62 1.29 -0.88
C PRO A 102 1.61 2.83 -1.03
N ILE A 103 2.72 3.44 -0.63
CA ILE A 103 3.09 4.85 -0.77
C ILE A 103 3.16 5.28 -2.24
N GLY A 104 3.95 4.60 -3.07
CA GLY A 104 4.11 4.94 -4.49
C GLY A 104 2.81 4.81 -5.29
N GLY A 105 2.07 3.71 -5.10
CA GLY A 105 0.80 3.46 -5.80
C GLY A 105 -0.27 4.50 -5.46
N THR A 106 -0.39 4.88 -4.18
CA THR A 106 -1.34 5.92 -3.75
C THR A 106 -0.96 7.32 -4.20
N VAL A 107 0.33 7.67 -4.21
CA VAL A 107 0.80 8.95 -4.73
C VAL A 107 0.46 9.08 -6.21
N ILE A 108 0.75 8.07 -7.03
CA ILE A 108 0.42 8.06 -8.46
C ILE A 108 -1.09 8.19 -8.67
N ALA A 109 -1.89 7.39 -7.97
CA ALA A 109 -3.35 7.43 -8.06
C ALA A 109 -3.93 8.81 -7.68
N THR A 110 -3.34 9.45 -6.67
CA THR A 110 -3.75 10.79 -6.22
C THR A 110 -3.34 11.86 -7.25
N LEU A 111 -2.15 11.74 -7.85
CA LEU A 111 -1.70 12.62 -8.94
C LEU A 111 -2.57 12.51 -10.19
N LEU A 112 -3.07 11.31 -10.48
CA LEU A 112 -3.99 11.04 -11.60
C LEU A 112 -5.44 11.44 -11.30
N GLY A 113 -5.73 12.00 -10.12
CA GLY A 113 -7.04 12.55 -9.78
C GLY A 113 -8.10 11.51 -9.44
N VAL A 114 -7.70 10.28 -9.08
CA VAL A 114 -8.68 9.22 -8.84
C VAL A 114 -9.40 9.42 -7.49
N PRO A 115 -10.74 9.28 -7.44
CA PRO A 115 -11.51 9.47 -6.21
C PRO A 115 -11.03 8.60 -5.05
N ARG A 116 -11.02 9.18 -3.83
CA ARG A 116 -10.55 8.54 -2.58
C ARG A 116 -11.10 7.14 -2.40
N ARG A 117 -12.42 7.03 -2.52
CA ARG A 117 -13.17 5.81 -2.27
C ARG A 117 -12.68 4.70 -3.20
N ARG A 118 -12.40 5.04 -4.46
CA ARG A 118 -11.87 4.08 -5.44
C ARG A 118 -10.46 3.63 -5.08
N ILE A 119 -9.57 4.56 -4.69
CA ILE A 119 -8.22 4.22 -4.23
C ILE A 119 -8.28 3.29 -3.02
N MET A 120 -9.07 3.64 -2.00
CA MET A 120 -9.21 2.86 -0.77
C MET A 120 -9.76 1.46 -1.04
N LEU A 121 -10.82 1.33 -1.85
CA LEU A 121 -11.42 0.02 -2.15
C LEU A 121 -10.46 -0.91 -2.89
N HIS A 122 -9.75 -0.40 -3.90
CA HIS A 122 -8.81 -1.22 -4.68
C HIS A 122 -7.58 -1.60 -3.85
N MET A 123 -7.09 -0.69 -3.01
CA MET A 123 -5.98 -0.96 -2.11
C MET A 123 -6.37 -1.92 -0.99
N LEU A 124 -7.61 -1.86 -0.49
CA LEU A 124 -8.12 -2.77 0.54
C LEU A 124 -8.22 -4.21 0.02
N TRP A 125 -8.87 -4.43 -1.13
CA TRP A 125 -8.95 -5.76 -1.72
C TRP A 125 -7.57 -6.33 -2.03
N SER A 126 -6.67 -5.51 -2.60
CA SER A 126 -5.29 -5.91 -2.87
C SER A 126 -4.53 -6.26 -1.58
N ALA A 127 -4.70 -5.47 -0.52
CA ALA A 127 -4.09 -5.73 0.79
C ALA A 127 -4.57 -7.05 1.40
N VAL A 128 -5.86 -7.36 1.29
CA VAL A 128 -6.42 -8.62 1.80
C VAL A 128 -5.86 -9.81 1.01
N LEU A 129 -5.88 -9.72 -0.32
CA LEU A 129 -5.39 -10.79 -1.20
C LEU A 129 -3.90 -11.05 -0.99
N TRP A 130 -3.06 -10.02 -1.10
CA TRP A 130 -1.62 -10.17 -0.96
C TRP A 130 -1.17 -10.37 0.47
N GLY A 131 -1.85 -9.75 1.44
CA GLY A 131 -1.62 -10.00 2.85
C GLY A 131 -1.88 -11.47 3.18
N GLY A 132 -2.95 -12.05 2.68
CA GLY A 132 -3.27 -13.47 2.87
C GLY A 132 -2.19 -14.38 2.27
N ILE A 133 -1.79 -14.12 1.02
CA ILE A 133 -0.74 -14.89 0.34
C ILE A 133 0.58 -14.80 1.09
N LEU A 134 1.01 -13.59 1.48
CA LEU A 134 2.29 -13.38 2.16
C LEU A 134 2.29 -13.93 3.57
N THR A 135 1.21 -13.76 4.34
CA THR A 135 1.11 -14.33 5.69
C THR A 135 1.09 -15.86 5.63
N LEU A 136 0.42 -16.45 4.65
CA LEU A 136 0.45 -17.90 4.44
C LEU A 136 1.84 -18.38 4.04
N ALA A 137 2.48 -17.73 3.07
CA ALA A 137 3.84 -18.06 2.63
C ALA A 137 4.84 -17.95 3.78
N SER A 138 4.75 -16.88 4.59
CA SER A 138 5.61 -16.63 5.75
C SER A 138 5.38 -17.64 6.86
N ALA A 139 4.12 -18.04 7.10
CA ALA A 139 3.79 -19.09 8.07
C ALA A 139 4.36 -20.46 7.63
N ARG A 140 4.30 -20.78 6.34
CA ARG A 140 4.88 -22.02 5.77
C ARG A 140 6.41 -22.01 5.83
N LEU A 141 7.05 -20.88 5.54
CA LEU A 141 8.50 -20.68 5.69
C LEU A 141 8.95 -20.80 7.15
N GLY A 142 8.19 -20.26 8.10
CA GLY A 142 8.48 -20.43 9.53
C GLY A 142 8.48 -21.89 9.95
N HIS A 143 7.57 -22.71 9.42
CA HIS A 143 7.56 -24.15 9.68
C HIS A 143 8.75 -24.89 9.06
N LEU A 144 9.31 -24.40 7.95
CA LEU A 144 10.48 -24.99 7.28
C LEU A 144 11.83 -24.57 7.91
N LEU A 145 11.88 -23.42 8.61
CA LEU A 145 13.09 -22.88 9.23
C LEU A 145 13.35 -23.40 10.66
N HIS A 146 12.40 -24.14 11.24
CA HIS A 146 12.50 -24.78 12.56
C HIS A 146 12.83 -26.28 12.49
N HIS A 147 13.37 -26.76 11.36
CA HIS A 147 14.00 -28.08 11.22
C HIS A 147 15.50 -27.94 10.98
#